data_AF-A0AAV2JJB4-F1
#
_entry.id   AF-A0AAV2JJB4-F1
#
_cell.length_a   1.000
_cell.length_b   1.000
_cell.length_c   1.000
_cell.angle_alpha   90.00
_cell.angle_beta   90.00
_cell.angle_gamma   90.00
#
_symmetry.space_group_name_H-M   'P 1'
#
loop_
_entity.id
_entity.type
_entity.pdbx_description
1 polymer ?
#
loop_
_entity_poly.entity_id
_entity_poly.type
_entity_poly.pdbx_seq_one_letter_code
_entity_poly.pdbx_strand_id
1 'polypeptide(L)' 'MPGVLRLLTSRVAPVVRSQTANLGSRPAQDKIGVVETTFALGMFSLAILGPSGWILAHLEDYRKKE' A
#
# COMPACT_ATOMS: atom_id res chain seq x y z
N MET A 1 40.64 20.14 -32.55
CA MET A 1 39.32 20.70 -32.93
C MET A 1 38.25 20.27 -31.92
N PRO A 2 38.12 20.95 -30.76
CA PRO A 2 37.22 20.54 -29.68
C PRO A 2 35.76 21.03 -29.84
N GLY A 3 35.47 21.83 -30.88
CA GLY A 3 34.15 22.42 -31.11
C GLY A 3 33.10 21.47 -31.68
N VAL A 4 33.50 20.50 -32.53
CA VAL A 4 32.56 19.59 -33.20
C VAL A 4 32.03 18.51 -32.25
N LEU A 5 32.89 18.02 -31.36
CA LEU A 5 32.52 17.07 -30.30
C LEU A 5 31.52 17.67 -29.29
N ARG A 6 31.55 18.99 -29.06
CA ARG A 6 30.64 19.68 -28.15
C ARG A 6 29.21 19.81 -28.72
N LEU A 7 29.08 19.83 -30.05
CA LEU A 7 27.77 19.92 -30.71
C LEU A 7 27.09 18.54 -30.81
N LEU A 8 27.87 17.46 -30.90
CA LEU A 8 27.33 16.09 -30.92
C LEU A 8 26.86 15.62 -29.54
N THR A 9 27.52 16.05 -28.45
CA THR A 9 27.11 15.70 -27.08
C THR A 9 25.99 16.61 -26.52
N SER A 10 25.81 17.81 -27.09
CA SER A 10 24.78 18.77 -26.65
C SER A 10 23.34 18.35 -26.96
N ARG A 11 23.11 17.32 -27.79
CA ARG A 11 21.76 16.83 -28.14
C ARG A 11 21.34 15.56 -27.40
N VAL A 12 22.12 15.12 -26.43
CA VAL A 12 21.76 14.04 -25.52
C VAL A 12 21.90 14.52 -24.08
N ALA A 13 21.37 15.70 -23.78
CA ALA A 13 20.77 15.84 -22.46
C ALA A 13 19.52 14.96 -22.53
N PRO A 14 19.47 13.79 -21.85
CA PRO A 14 18.19 13.16 -21.66
C PRO A 14 17.38 14.22 -20.92
N VAL A 15 16.42 14.81 -21.63
CA VAL A 15 15.26 15.38 -21.00
C VAL A 15 14.60 14.17 -20.34
N VAL A 16 15.15 13.75 -19.20
CA VAL A 16 14.44 12.99 -18.20
C VAL A 16 13.40 13.99 -17.75
N ARG A 17 12.31 14.09 -18.53
CA ARG A 17 11.05 14.52 -17.96
C ARG A 17 10.82 13.47 -16.89
N SER A 18 11.15 13.79 -15.65
CA SER A 18 10.49 13.11 -14.55
C SER A 18 9.03 13.37 -14.84
N GLN A 19 8.32 12.38 -15.39
CA GLN A 19 6.86 12.39 -15.38
C GLN A 19 6.49 12.28 -13.90
N THR A 20 6.61 13.39 -13.19
CA THR A 20 5.93 13.58 -11.93
C THR A 20 4.47 13.65 -12.33
N ALA A 21 3.82 12.48 -12.36
CA ALA A 21 2.38 12.43 -12.35
C ALA A 21 2.00 13.17 -11.07
N ASN A 22 1.52 14.41 -11.21
CA ASN A 22 0.97 15.16 -10.09
C ASN A 22 -0.34 14.46 -9.70
N LEU A 23 -0.21 13.40 -8.89
CA LEU A 23 -1.33 12.64 -8.36
C LEU A 23 -1.95 13.48 -7.24
N GLY A 24 -2.90 14.33 -7.62
CA GLY A 24 -3.80 14.99 -6.69
C GLY A 24 -5.07 14.16 -6.55
N SER A 25 -5.51 13.93 -5.33
CA SER A 25 -6.87 13.43 -5.06
C SER A 25 -7.81 14.60 -4.83
N ARG A 26 -9.09 14.40 -5.16
CA ARG A 26 -10.16 15.29 -4.71
C ARG A 26 -10.30 15.13 -3.19
N PRO A 27 -10.78 16.15 -2.46
CA PRO A 27 -11.06 16.00 -1.04
C PRO A 27 -12.02 14.82 -0.81
N ALA A 28 -11.90 14.17 0.35
CA ALA A 28 -12.78 13.07 0.72
C ALA A 28 -14.24 13.52 0.64
N GLN A 29 -15.08 12.72 -0.01
CA GLN A 29 -16.52 12.97 -0.08
C GLN A 29 -17.12 12.90 1.33
N ASP A 30 -16.79 11.83 2.06
CA ASP A 30 -17.12 11.65 3.47
C ASP A 30 -15.82 11.48 4.28
N LYS A 31 -15.70 12.27 5.35
CA LYS A 31 -14.52 12.23 6.21
C LYS A 31 -14.66 11.11 7.24
N ILE A 32 -13.95 10.02 7.02
CA ILE A 32 -13.84 8.94 8.00
C ILE A 32 -13.01 9.46 9.19
N GLY A 33 -13.64 9.50 10.36
CA GLY A 33 -13.02 9.97 11.59
C GLY A 33 -12.09 8.93 12.23
N VAL A 34 -11.35 9.34 13.25
CA VAL A 34 -10.48 8.44 14.03
C VAL A 34 -11.29 7.29 14.64
N VAL A 35 -12.45 7.59 15.22
CA VAL A 35 -13.32 6.58 15.85
C VAL A 35 -13.77 5.52 14.84
N GLU A 36 -14.27 5.95 13.68
CA GLU A 36 -14.73 5.05 12.62
C GLU A 36 -13.58 4.20 12.07
N THR A 37 -12.42 4.82 11.85
CA THR A 37 -11.21 4.12 11.39
C THR A 37 -10.76 3.04 12.37
N THR A 38 -10.67 3.38 13.66
CA THR A 38 -10.25 2.44 14.70
C THR A 38 -11.27 1.31 14.86
N PHE A 39 -12.57 1.62 14.81
CA PHE A 39 -13.62 0.62 14.86
C PHE A 39 -13.57 -0.33 13.66
N ALA A 40 -13.48 0.20 12.45
CA ALA A 40 -13.40 -0.60 11.23
C ALA A 40 -12.16 -1.50 11.23
N LEU A 41 -11.00 -0.95 11.61
CA LEU A 41 -9.77 -1.73 11.69
C LEU A 41 -9.87 -2.84 12.75
N GLY A 42 -10.42 -2.52 13.94
CA GLY A 42 -10.65 -3.50 15.00
C GLY A 42 -11.59 -4.62 14.58
N MET A 43 -12.73 -4.27 13.96
CA MET A 43 -13.70 -5.26 13.46
C MET A 43 -13.11 -6.11 12.34
N PHE A 44 -12.36 -5.51 11.41
CA PHE A 44 -11.66 -6.25 10.36
C PHE A 44 -10.66 -7.25 10.94
N SER A 45 -9.86 -6.82 11.92
CA SER A 45 -8.94 -7.72 12.62
C SER A 45 -9.67 -8.85 13.34
N LEU A 46 -10.76 -8.56 14.07
CA LEU A 46 -11.55 -9.57 14.78
C LEU A 46 -12.25 -10.55 13.82
N ALA A 47 -12.68 -10.09 12.65
CA ALA A 47 -13.30 -10.95 11.65
C ALA A 47 -12.35 -12.04 11.13
N ILE A 48 -11.04 -11.76 11.09
CA ILE A 48 -10.01 -12.74 10.69
C ILE A 48 -9.54 -13.54 11.91
N LEU A 49 -9.11 -12.84 12.97
CA LEU A 49 -8.48 -13.45 14.13
C LEU A 49 -9.46 -14.21 15.02
N GLY A 50 -10.74 -13.84 15.03
CA GLY A 50 -11.77 -14.52 15.82
C GLY A 50 -11.92 -15.99 15.41
N PRO A 51 -12.28 -16.28 14.15
CA PRO A 51 -12.37 -17.66 13.66
C PRO A 51 -11.04 -18.42 13.76
N SER A 52 -9.92 -17.78 13.39
CA SER A 52 -8.59 -18.41 13.50
C SER A 52 -8.22 -18.75 14.95
N GLY A 53 -8.50 -17.85 15.88
CA GLY A 53 -8.26 -18.05 17.31
C GLY A 53 -9.12 -19.16 17.90
N TRP A 54 -10.40 -19.23 17.50
CA TRP A 54 -11.29 -20.33 17.89
C TRP A 54 -10.75 -21.69 17.43
N ILE A 55 -10.36 -21.81 16.16
CA ILE A 55 -9.82 -23.05 15.61
C ILE A 55 -8.54 -23.45 16.36
N LEU A 56 -7.65 -22.48 16.61
CA LEU A 56 -6.38 -22.75 17.29
C LEU A 56 -6.58 -23.19 18.75
N ALA A 57 -7.55 -22.58 19.45
CA ALA A 57 -7.88 -22.92 20.84
C ALA A 57 -8.42 -24.35 20.99
N HIS A 58 -9.08 -24.89 19.97
CA HIS A 58 -9.70 -26.23 20.00
C HIS A 58 -8.83 -27.31 19.33
N LEU A 59 -7.55 -27.04 19.04
CA LEU A 59 -6.68 -28.04 18.41
C LEU A 59 -6.53 -29.33 19.21
N GLU A 60 -6.52 -29.25 20.55
CA GLU A 60 -6.41 -30.44 21.39
C GLU A 60 -7.65 -31.32 21.33
N ASP A 61 -8.83 -30.69 21.24
CA ASP A 61 -10.11 -31.39 21.09
C ASP A 61 -10.19 -32.08 19.73
N TYR A 62 -9.73 -31.41 18.67
CA TYR A 62 -9.67 -32.01 17.33
C TYR A 62 -8.66 -33.16 17.22
N ARG A 63 -7.63 -33.18 18.08
CA ARG A 63 -6.61 -34.24 18.11
C ARG A 63 -7.12 -35.51 18.80
N LYS A 64 -8.04 -35.37 19.76
CA LYS A 64 -8.69 -36.52 20.41
C LYS A 64 -9.71 -37.10 19.45
N LYS A 65 -9.29 -38.10 18.68
CA LYS A 65 -10.23 -39.03 18.06
C LYS A 65 -10.75 -39.90 19.21
N GLU A 66 -12.05 -39.87 19.43
CA GLU A 66 -12.70 -40.98 20.13
C GLU A 66 -12.30 -42.33 19.48
#